data_AF-A0A7V3C5J9-F1
#
_entry.id   AF-A0A7V3C5J9-F1
#
_cell.length_a   1.000
_cell.length_b   1.000
_cell.length_c   1.000
_cell.angle_alpha   90.00
_cell.angle_beta   90.00
_cell.angle_gamma   90.00
#
_symmetry.space_group_name_H-M   'P 1'
#
loop_
_entity.id
_entity.type
_entity.pdbx_description
1 polymer ?
#
loop_
_entity_poly.entity_id
_entity_poly.type
_entity_poly.pdbx_seq_one_letter_code
_entity_poly.pdbx_strand_id
1 'polypeptide(L)'
;MLTRGNKIKWLGHATFHITTPSGKVILIDPWVMGNPSCPEAMKKPERVDAMLISHGHGDHMSDAVALAKQFKPQIACNYEIYLWLASKGVENACPMNKGGTQKLSEIEVTMVDAKHSSGIEDDAKIIYAGEPAGYIVRLPGGLTLYHAGDTAVFGDMKLIGELYGPELACLPIGDLFTMGPREAAKAIRLLNVRHVIPMHYGTFPVLTGTPATLRDVTQDIMGLEIHALKPGETLKGSD
;
A
#
# COMPACT_ATOMS: atom_id res chain seq x y z
N MET A 1 11.77 19.12 2.95
CA MET A 1 11.56 17.90 2.12
C MET A 1 10.68 16.88 2.83
N LEU A 2 9.44 16.72 2.36
CA LEU A 2 8.40 15.80 2.87
C LEU A 2 8.92 14.39 3.24
N THR A 3 9.79 13.81 2.42
CA THR A 3 10.19 12.40 2.56
C THR A 3 11.24 12.13 3.64
N ARG A 4 11.87 13.17 4.19
CA ARG A 4 12.86 13.07 5.28
C ARG A 4 13.98 12.04 5.00
N GLY A 5 14.44 11.99 3.76
CA GLY A 5 15.49 11.07 3.30
C GLY A 5 15.01 9.69 2.84
N ASN A 6 13.73 9.36 3.06
CA ASN A 6 13.12 8.16 2.48
C ASN A 6 12.90 8.35 0.96
N LYS A 7 13.07 7.29 0.18
CA LYS A 7 12.74 7.23 -1.24
C LYS A 7 11.49 6.38 -1.41
N ILE A 8 10.36 6.99 -1.73
CA ILE A 8 9.07 6.31 -1.91
C ILE A 8 8.81 6.20 -3.40
N LYS A 9 8.89 5.00 -3.96
CA LYS A 9 8.68 4.72 -5.38
C LYS A 9 7.38 3.97 -5.59
N TRP A 10 6.54 4.43 -6.51
CA TRP A 10 5.35 3.70 -6.93
C TRP A 10 5.70 2.77 -8.08
N LEU A 11 5.41 1.47 -7.96
CA LEU A 11 5.71 0.48 -9.00
C LEU A 11 4.49 0.15 -9.88
N GLY A 12 3.43 0.96 -9.79
CA GLY A 12 2.17 0.69 -10.48
C GLY A 12 1.26 -0.21 -9.66
N HIS A 13 -0.03 -0.18 -9.99
CA HIS A 13 -1.08 -0.83 -9.22
C HIS A 13 -1.05 -0.38 -7.74
N ALA A 14 -1.00 -1.30 -6.77
CA ALA A 14 -0.86 -0.99 -5.34
C ALA A 14 0.57 -1.16 -4.79
N THR A 15 1.56 -1.47 -5.63
CA THR A 15 2.89 -1.82 -5.15
C THR A 15 3.76 -0.59 -4.89
N PHE A 16 4.29 -0.47 -3.67
CA PHE A 16 5.26 0.57 -3.31
C PHE A 16 6.59 -0.02 -2.90
N HIS A 17 7.67 0.57 -3.42
CA HIS A 17 9.05 0.27 -3.04
C HIS A 17 9.64 1.45 -2.28
N ILE A 18 9.86 1.26 -0.98
CA ILE A 18 10.38 2.30 -0.09
C ILE A 18 11.82 1.94 0.27
N THR A 19 12.74 2.86 0.02
CA THR A 19 14.12 2.77 0.52
C THR A 19 14.33 3.79 1.61
N THR A 20 14.73 3.34 2.79
CA THR A 20 14.98 4.22 3.93
C THR A 20 16.37 4.89 3.84
N PRO A 21 16.67 5.90 4.68
CA PRO A 21 18.00 6.51 4.72
C PRO A 21 19.14 5.52 4.99
N SER A 22 18.90 4.44 5.74
CA SER A 22 19.92 3.41 6.02
C SER A 22 20.08 2.39 4.88
N GLY A 23 19.26 2.48 3.84
CA GLY A 23 19.27 1.57 2.69
C GLY A 23 18.43 0.31 2.86
N LYS A 24 17.56 0.24 3.88
CA LYS A 24 16.56 -0.84 4.01
C LYS A 24 15.48 -0.71 2.94
N VAL A 25 15.02 -1.84 2.42
CA VAL A 25 13.97 -1.90 1.39
C VAL A 25 12.69 -2.49 1.97
N ILE A 26 11.59 -1.76 1.82
CA ILE A 26 10.25 -2.20 2.20
C ILE A 26 9.40 -2.28 0.92
N LEU A 27 8.72 -3.41 0.72
CA LEU A 27 7.69 -3.56 -0.31
C LEU A 27 6.30 -3.60 0.33
N ILE A 28 5.41 -2.74 -0.13
CA ILE A 28 3.99 -2.81 0.24
C ILE A 28 3.25 -3.42 -0.94
N ASP A 29 2.40 -4.41 -0.67
CA ASP A 29 1.63 -5.19 -1.64
C ASP A 29 2.52 -5.71 -2.78
N PRO A 30 3.35 -6.75 -2.52
CA PRO A 30 4.43 -7.18 -3.38
C PRO A 30 3.93 -7.96 -4.62
N TRP A 31 3.39 -7.22 -5.58
CA TRP A 31 3.11 -7.70 -6.94
C TRP A 31 3.99 -6.94 -7.94
N VAL A 32 5.17 -7.50 -8.20
CA VAL A 32 6.21 -6.96 -9.08
C VAL A 32 6.43 -7.80 -10.32
N MET A 33 6.45 -9.14 -10.23
CA MET A 33 6.87 -10.03 -11.32
C MET A 33 5.81 -10.12 -12.42
N GLY A 34 4.54 -10.30 -12.02
CA GLY A 34 3.39 -10.39 -12.92
C GLY A 34 2.69 -9.06 -13.20
N ASN A 35 3.09 -7.97 -12.53
CA ASN A 35 2.44 -6.68 -12.66
C ASN A 35 2.78 -6.02 -14.01
N PRO A 36 1.79 -5.75 -14.88
CA PRO A 36 2.03 -5.19 -16.21
C PRO A 36 2.45 -3.71 -16.16
N SER A 37 2.14 -3.00 -15.07
CA SER A 37 2.59 -1.62 -14.85
C SER A 37 3.99 -1.55 -14.23
N CYS A 38 4.46 -2.61 -13.58
CA CYS A 38 5.77 -2.61 -12.93
C CYS A 38 6.90 -2.53 -13.96
N PRO A 39 7.81 -1.55 -13.85
CA PRO A 39 8.95 -1.45 -14.75
C PRO A 39 9.80 -2.72 -14.73
N GLU A 40 10.29 -3.17 -15.89
CA GLU A 40 11.08 -4.40 -16.02
C GLU A 40 12.25 -4.50 -15.04
N ALA A 41 12.95 -3.38 -14.81
CA ALA A 41 14.07 -3.31 -13.85
C ALA A 41 13.66 -3.53 -12.39
N MET A 42 12.38 -3.34 -12.04
CA MET A 42 11.84 -3.49 -10.69
C MET A 42 11.14 -4.84 -10.48
N LYS A 43 10.91 -5.63 -11.54
CA LYS A 43 10.32 -6.98 -11.44
C LYS A 43 11.20 -7.99 -10.70
N LYS A 44 12.50 -7.68 -10.57
CA LYS A 44 13.50 -8.49 -9.86
C LYS A 44 14.21 -7.61 -8.83
N PRO A 45 13.59 -7.34 -7.67
CA PRO A 45 14.24 -6.54 -6.64
C PRO A 45 15.55 -7.21 -6.21
N GLU A 46 16.56 -6.40 -5.89
CA GLU A 46 17.86 -6.90 -5.42
C GLU A 46 17.89 -7.16 -3.91
N ARG A 47 16.92 -6.58 -3.18
CA ARG A 47 16.82 -6.62 -1.73
C ARG A 47 15.39 -6.36 -1.28
N VAL A 48 14.93 -7.09 -0.28
CA VAL A 48 13.68 -6.85 0.44
C VAL A 48 13.95 -7.14 1.92
N ASP A 49 13.83 -6.15 2.80
CA ASP A 49 14.03 -6.32 4.24
C ASP A 49 12.69 -6.46 4.98
N ALA A 50 11.62 -5.84 4.47
CA ALA A 50 10.26 -5.98 5.00
C ALA A 50 9.22 -6.01 3.88
N MET A 51 8.10 -6.71 4.11
CA MET A 51 6.91 -6.66 3.27
C MET A 51 5.67 -6.37 4.10
N LEU A 52 4.73 -5.59 3.55
CA LEU A 52 3.41 -5.36 4.13
C LEU A 52 2.36 -5.85 3.13
N ILE A 53 1.41 -6.69 3.57
CA ILE A 53 0.36 -7.27 2.71
C ILE A 53 -1.01 -6.82 3.21
N SER A 54 -1.69 -6.00 2.43
CA SER A 54 -3.00 -5.44 2.79
C SER A 54 -4.10 -6.50 2.85
N HIS A 55 -4.13 -7.42 1.87
CA HIS A 55 -5.14 -8.47 1.76
C HIS A 55 -4.71 -9.60 0.80
N GLY A 56 -5.56 -10.63 0.70
CA GLY A 56 -5.24 -11.90 0.05
C GLY A 56 -5.23 -11.94 -1.49
N HIS A 57 -5.70 -10.90 -2.18
CA HIS A 57 -5.83 -10.96 -3.63
C HIS A 57 -4.46 -10.95 -4.34
N GLY A 58 -4.39 -11.61 -5.50
CA GLY A 58 -3.13 -11.86 -6.20
C GLY A 58 -2.40 -10.59 -6.64
N ASP A 59 -3.13 -9.59 -7.10
CA ASP A 59 -2.64 -8.27 -7.48
C ASP A 59 -2.05 -7.45 -6.30
N HIS A 60 -2.14 -7.98 -5.08
CA HIS A 60 -1.50 -7.43 -3.89
C HIS A 60 -0.41 -8.33 -3.30
N MET A 61 -0.46 -9.65 -3.48
CA MET A 61 0.49 -10.54 -2.78
C MET A 61 1.06 -11.71 -3.57
N SER A 62 0.83 -11.79 -4.89
CA SER A 62 1.25 -12.94 -5.72
C SER A 62 2.73 -13.29 -5.60
N ASP A 63 3.63 -12.32 -5.41
CA ASP A 63 5.08 -12.59 -5.36
C ASP A 63 5.60 -12.78 -3.92
N ALA A 64 4.74 -12.66 -2.91
CA ALA A 64 5.13 -12.70 -1.50
C ALA A 64 5.90 -13.98 -1.15
N VAL A 65 5.44 -15.16 -1.58
CA VAL A 65 6.11 -16.44 -1.27
C VAL A 65 7.49 -16.53 -1.93
N ALA A 66 7.61 -16.09 -3.19
CA ALA A 66 8.87 -16.14 -3.93
C ALA A 66 9.91 -15.20 -3.30
N LEU A 67 9.51 -13.96 -3.01
CA LEU A 67 10.36 -12.96 -2.35
C LEU A 67 10.69 -13.37 -0.91
N ALA A 68 9.76 -14.00 -0.20
CA ALA A 68 10.00 -14.50 1.15
C ALA A 68 11.07 -15.60 1.18
N LYS A 69 11.03 -16.54 0.24
CA LYS A 69 12.04 -17.60 0.11
C LYS A 69 13.42 -17.04 -0.27
N GLN A 70 13.45 -16.00 -1.10
CA GLN A 70 14.69 -15.40 -1.57
C GLN A 70 15.36 -14.52 -0.51
N PHE A 71 14.61 -13.63 0.13
CA PHE A 71 15.17 -12.56 0.97
C PHE A 71 14.92 -12.74 2.47
N LYS A 72 13.98 -13.62 2.86
CA LYS A 72 13.55 -13.83 4.25
C LYS A 72 13.19 -12.51 4.98
N PRO A 73 12.43 -11.58 4.37
CA PRO A 73 12.06 -10.32 4.99
C PRO A 73 11.11 -10.55 6.17
N GLN A 74 10.96 -9.57 7.05
CA GLN A 74 9.84 -9.56 8.00
C GLN A 74 8.55 -9.20 7.24
N ILE A 75 7.47 -9.97 7.40
CA ILE A 75 6.24 -9.79 6.60
C ILE A 75 5.05 -9.47 7.51
N ALA A 76 4.60 -8.22 7.52
CA ALA A 76 3.36 -7.87 8.21
C ALA A 76 2.15 -8.28 7.35
N CYS A 77 1.23 -9.02 7.95
CA CYS A 77 -0.03 -9.45 7.34
C CYS A 77 -1.02 -9.82 8.43
N ASN A 78 -2.30 -10.00 8.07
CA ASN A 78 -3.27 -10.49 9.04
C ASN A 78 -2.99 -11.97 9.41
N TYR A 79 -3.66 -12.47 10.45
CA TYR A 79 -3.42 -13.82 10.97
C TYR A 79 -3.68 -14.92 9.93
N GLU A 80 -4.73 -14.81 9.14
CA GLU A 80 -5.10 -15.82 8.13
C GLU A 80 -4.11 -15.86 6.96
N ILE A 81 -3.66 -14.71 6.46
CA ILE A 81 -2.60 -14.63 5.45
C ILE A 81 -1.30 -15.24 6.01
N TYR A 82 -0.97 -14.95 7.27
CA TYR A 82 0.17 -15.58 7.95
C TYR A 82 0.08 -17.11 7.93
N LEU A 83 -1.07 -17.69 8.29
CA LEU A 83 -1.26 -19.14 8.27
C LEU A 83 -1.06 -19.71 6.85
N TRP A 84 -1.57 -19.01 5.84
CA TRP A 84 -1.37 -19.42 4.45
C TRP A 84 0.11 -19.35 4.05
N LEU A 85 0.81 -18.25 4.35
CA LEU A 85 2.24 -18.08 4.08
C LEU A 85 3.07 -19.16 4.79
N ALA A 86 2.77 -19.45 6.06
CA ALA A 86 3.41 -20.51 6.83
C ALA A 86 3.22 -21.88 6.17
N SER A 87 2.01 -22.17 5.64
CA SER A 87 1.75 -23.41 4.90
C SER A 87 2.56 -23.52 3.59
N LYS A 88 3.02 -22.40 3.03
CA LYS A 88 3.92 -22.34 1.86
C LYS A 88 5.42 -22.34 2.23
N GLY A 89 5.74 -22.49 3.52
CA GLY A 89 7.11 -22.56 4.04
C GLY A 89 7.76 -21.20 4.28
N VAL A 90 6.96 -20.15 4.50
CA VAL A 90 7.46 -18.81 4.87
C VAL A 90 7.60 -18.72 6.39
N GLU A 91 8.82 -18.50 6.87
CA GLU A 91 9.14 -18.56 8.31
C GLU A 91 9.09 -17.19 9.01
N ASN A 92 9.32 -16.08 8.29
CA ASN A 92 9.51 -14.75 8.88
C ASN A 92 8.30 -13.83 8.71
N ALA A 93 7.10 -14.40 8.74
CA ALA A 93 5.85 -13.64 8.75
C ALA A 93 5.49 -13.22 10.18
N CYS A 94 5.05 -11.98 10.31
CA CYS A 94 4.72 -11.30 11.57
C CYS A 94 3.20 -11.07 11.60
N PRO A 95 2.41 -12.04 12.10
CA PRO A 95 0.95 -11.93 12.11
C PRO A 95 0.50 -10.77 13.00
N MET A 96 -0.47 -10.00 12.53
CA MET A 96 -1.12 -8.93 13.29
C MET A 96 -2.62 -8.84 12.96
N ASN A 97 -3.31 -7.85 13.52
CA ASN A 97 -4.67 -7.52 13.12
C ASN A 97 -4.92 -6.00 13.30
N LYS A 98 -6.06 -5.51 12.80
CA LYS A 98 -6.48 -4.11 12.82
C LYS A 98 -6.40 -3.54 14.23
N GLY A 99 -5.84 -2.34 14.36
CA GLY A 99 -5.54 -1.67 15.63
C GLY A 99 -4.21 -2.09 16.27
N GLY A 100 -3.62 -3.22 15.86
CA GLY A 100 -2.31 -3.66 16.32
C GLY A 100 -1.16 -2.91 15.65
N THR A 101 -0.10 -2.67 16.41
CA THR A 101 1.14 -2.04 15.92
C THR A 101 2.33 -2.97 16.11
N GLN A 102 3.22 -3.06 15.13
CA GLN A 102 4.47 -3.82 15.20
C GLN A 102 5.64 -3.04 14.64
N LYS A 103 6.86 -3.38 15.08
CA LYS A 103 8.10 -2.87 14.49
C LYS A 103 8.69 -3.92 13.57
N LEU A 104 8.93 -3.55 12.31
CA LEU A 104 9.56 -4.41 11.30
C LEU A 104 10.78 -3.66 10.75
N SER A 105 11.95 -4.29 10.77
CA SER A 105 13.21 -3.64 10.41
C SER A 105 13.38 -2.34 11.21
N GLU A 106 13.27 -1.19 10.56
CA GLU A 106 13.35 0.14 11.17
C GLU A 106 12.08 0.99 10.96
N ILE A 107 10.97 0.36 10.57
CA ILE A 107 9.66 0.99 10.45
C ILE A 107 8.73 0.50 11.55
N GLU A 108 7.75 1.32 11.91
CA GLU A 108 6.63 0.92 12.75
C GLU A 108 5.35 0.91 11.90
N VAL A 109 4.59 -0.18 11.98
CA VAL A 109 3.39 -0.40 11.16
C VAL A 109 2.19 -0.66 12.04
N THR A 110 1.10 0.06 11.78
CA THR A 110 -0.20 -0.17 12.40
C THR A 110 -1.18 -0.59 11.32
N MET A 111 -1.83 -1.73 11.53
CA MET A 111 -2.87 -2.20 10.61
C MET A 111 -4.17 -1.45 10.91
N VAL A 112 -4.85 -0.96 9.87
CA VAL A 112 -6.10 -0.20 9.99
C VAL A 112 -7.19 -0.80 9.10
N ASP A 113 -8.45 -0.46 9.37
CA ASP A 113 -9.58 -1.03 8.65
C ASP A 113 -9.56 -0.66 7.14
N ALA A 114 -10.16 -1.54 6.34
CA ALA A 114 -10.45 -1.33 4.93
C ALA A 114 -11.79 -2.02 4.59
N LYS A 115 -12.54 -1.48 3.64
CA LYS A 115 -13.82 -2.04 3.15
C LYS A 115 -13.62 -2.66 1.78
N HIS A 116 -13.29 -3.95 1.77
CA HIS A 116 -13.05 -4.77 0.58
C HIS A 116 -13.23 -6.27 0.90
N SER A 117 -12.83 -7.18 0.01
CA SER A 117 -12.72 -8.62 0.30
C SER A 117 -11.26 -9.06 0.49
N SER A 118 -11.05 -10.26 1.05
CA SER A 118 -9.72 -10.86 1.18
C SER A 118 -9.82 -12.38 1.00
N GLY A 119 -9.57 -12.83 -0.23
CA GLY A 119 -9.47 -14.25 -0.57
C GLY A 119 -8.17 -14.54 -1.29
N ILE A 120 -7.53 -15.67 -1.00
CA ILE A 120 -6.36 -16.16 -1.72
C ILE A 120 -6.81 -17.22 -2.72
N GLU A 121 -6.50 -17.03 -3.99
CA GLU A 121 -6.67 -18.10 -4.99
C GLU A 121 -5.48 -19.05 -4.92
N ASP A 122 -5.74 -20.31 -4.55
CA ASP A 122 -4.73 -21.35 -4.38
C ASP A 122 -5.32 -22.70 -4.75
N ASP A 123 -4.65 -23.43 -5.65
CA ASP A 123 -5.11 -24.71 -6.21
C ASP A 123 -6.57 -24.67 -6.69
N ALA A 124 -6.94 -23.62 -7.43
CA ALA A 124 -8.28 -23.35 -7.97
C ALA A 124 -9.39 -23.25 -6.89
N LYS A 125 -9.02 -22.94 -5.65
CA LYS A 125 -9.94 -22.64 -4.55
C LYS A 125 -9.70 -21.24 -4.03
N ILE A 126 -10.76 -20.63 -3.50
CA ILE A 126 -10.65 -19.39 -2.74
C ILE A 126 -10.52 -19.74 -1.27
N ILE A 127 -9.34 -19.46 -0.70
CA ILE A 127 -9.03 -19.62 0.72
C ILE A 127 -9.38 -18.31 1.43
N TYR A 128 -10.08 -18.41 2.57
CA TYR A 128 -10.34 -17.25 3.42
C TYR A 128 -9.02 -16.68 3.95
N ALA A 129 -8.80 -15.39 3.70
CA ALA A 129 -7.55 -14.70 4.02
C ALA A 129 -7.80 -13.54 4.99
N GLY A 130 -8.71 -13.74 5.95
CA GLY A 130 -9.06 -12.74 6.95
C GLY A 130 -9.88 -11.60 6.35
N GLU A 131 -9.77 -10.43 6.95
CA GLU A 131 -10.32 -9.19 6.40
C GLU A 131 -9.21 -8.34 5.75
N PRO A 132 -9.55 -7.54 4.72
CA PRO A 132 -8.60 -6.61 4.14
C PRO A 132 -8.26 -5.49 5.12
N ALA A 133 -7.10 -4.86 4.91
CA ALA A 133 -6.61 -3.79 5.76
C ALA A 133 -5.83 -2.72 4.97
N GLY A 134 -5.71 -1.56 5.57
CA GLY A 134 -4.66 -0.59 5.24
C GLY A 134 -3.52 -0.62 6.25
N TYR A 135 -2.49 0.18 6.00
CA TYR A 135 -1.36 0.37 6.91
C TYR A 135 -1.07 1.83 7.16
N ILE A 136 -0.89 2.18 8.43
CA ILE A 136 -0.10 3.34 8.83
C ILE A 136 1.34 2.88 8.96
N VAL A 137 2.24 3.55 8.25
CA VAL A 137 3.67 3.24 8.21
C VAL A 137 4.44 4.47 8.69
N ARG A 138 5.02 4.37 9.88
CA ARG A 138 5.95 5.37 10.40
C ARG A 138 7.35 5.03 9.93
N LEU A 139 7.87 5.86 9.04
CA LEU A 139 9.19 5.73 8.43
C LEU A 139 10.25 6.48 9.27
N PRO A 140 11.54 6.13 9.11
CA PRO A 140 12.65 6.90 9.69
C PRO A 140 12.54 8.40 9.41
N GLY A 141 12.91 9.21 10.40
CA GLY A 141 12.72 10.66 10.37
C GLY A 141 11.30 11.11 10.79
N GLY A 142 10.37 10.19 11.02
CA GLY A 142 9.04 10.49 11.56
C GLY A 142 7.97 10.78 10.50
N LEU A 143 8.21 10.45 9.22
CA LEU A 143 7.18 10.52 8.20
C LEU A 143 6.12 9.44 8.44
N THR A 144 4.87 9.85 8.55
CA THR A 144 3.73 8.93 8.62
C THR A 144 3.05 8.82 7.26
N LEU A 145 3.13 7.63 6.66
CA LEU A 145 2.45 7.26 5.41
C LEU A 145 1.22 6.41 5.71
N TYR A 146 0.09 6.68 5.07
CA TYR A 146 -1.06 5.79 5.04
C TYR A 146 -1.14 5.08 3.69
N HIS A 147 -1.14 3.76 3.69
CA HIS A 147 -1.43 2.94 2.51
C HIS A 147 -2.82 2.33 2.69
N ALA A 148 -3.78 2.71 1.84
CA ALA A 148 -5.17 2.30 2.03
C ALA A 148 -5.44 0.83 1.71
N GLY A 149 -4.54 0.18 0.96
CA GLY A 149 -4.86 -1.08 0.28
C GLY A 149 -6.03 -0.87 -0.69
N ASP A 150 -6.73 -1.96 -1.00
CA ASP A 150 -8.00 -1.87 -1.70
C ASP A 150 -9.12 -1.61 -0.72
N THR A 151 -9.89 -0.56 -0.96
CA THR A 151 -10.98 -0.15 -0.09
C THR A 151 -11.97 0.74 -0.83
N ALA A 152 -13.24 0.69 -0.42
CA ALA A 152 -14.18 1.80 -0.59
C ALA A 152 -13.88 2.92 0.43
N VAL A 153 -14.52 4.08 0.27
CA VAL A 153 -14.51 5.12 1.32
C VAL A 153 -15.44 4.71 2.46
N PHE A 154 -15.03 4.94 3.70
CA PHE A 154 -15.84 4.66 4.89
C PHE A 154 -15.60 5.71 5.98
N GLY A 155 -16.56 5.86 6.90
CA GLY A 155 -16.54 6.92 7.92
C GLY A 155 -15.30 6.91 8.80
N ASP A 156 -14.83 5.71 9.18
CA ASP A 156 -13.71 5.53 10.11
C ASP A 156 -12.34 5.88 9.50
N MET A 157 -12.26 6.23 8.22
CA MET A 157 -11.09 6.93 7.68
C MET A 157 -10.82 8.24 8.46
N LYS A 158 -11.86 8.85 9.06
CA LYS A 158 -11.69 9.97 9.99
C LYS A 158 -10.92 9.59 11.25
N LEU A 159 -11.19 8.41 11.83
CA LEU A 159 -10.44 7.91 12.99
C LEU A 159 -8.98 7.66 12.63
N ILE A 160 -8.71 7.18 11.41
CA ILE A 160 -7.35 7.02 10.90
C ILE A 160 -6.63 8.38 10.87
N GLY A 161 -7.30 9.42 10.34
CA GLY A 161 -6.79 10.79 10.34
C GLY A 161 -6.53 11.35 11.74
N GLU A 162 -7.47 11.17 12.67
CA GLU A 162 -7.40 11.70 14.04
C GLU A 162 -6.37 11.00 14.92
N LEU A 163 -6.22 9.67 14.81
CA LEU A 163 -5.31 8.88 15.65
C LEU A 163 -3.87 8.92 15.15
N TYR A 164 -3.68 8.89 13.83
CA TYR A 164 -2.35 8.66 13.25
C TYR A 164 -1.79 9.87 12.51
N GLY A 165 -2.63 10.82 12.09
CA GLY A 165 -2.22 12.04 11.39
C GLY A 165 -1.27 11.78 10.22
N PRO A 166 -1.63 10.94 9.22
CA PRO A 166 -0.76 10.68 8.09
C PRO A 166 -0.48 11.97 7.31
N GLU A 167 0.78 12.17 6.93
CA GLU A 167 1.20 13.32 6.13
C GLU A 167 1.07 13.02 4.63
N LEU A 168 1.22 11.74 4.27
CA LEU A 168 1.14 11.22 2.92
C LEU A 168 0.16 10.04 2.88
N ALA A 169 -0.75 10.02 1.90
CA ALA A 169 -1.67 8.92 1.68
C ALA A 169 -1.51 8.31 0.28
N CYS A 170 -1.38 6.99 0.19
CA CYS A 170 -1.51 6.21 -1.03
C CYS A 170 -2.95 5.70 -1.12
N LEU A 171 -3.74 6.23 -2.05
CA LEU A 171 -5.18 5.97 -2.15
C LEU A 171 -5.54 5.35 -3.50
N PRO A 172 -6.31 4.26 -3.55
CA PRO A 172 -6.77 3.71 -4.81
C PRO A 172 -7.76 4.70 -5.45
N ILE A 173 -7.67 4.85 -6.78
CA ILE A 173 -8.59 5.70 -7.55
C ILE A 173 -9.16 5.00 -8.78
N GLY A 174 -9.02 3.67 -8.86
CA GLY A 174 -9.31 2.89 -10.07
C GLY A 174 -10.78 2.78 -10.44
N ASP A 175 -11.69 3.01 -9.49
CA ASP A 175 -13.12 2.65 -9.61
C ASP A 175 -13.31 1.11 -9.68
N LEU A 176 -14.55 0.65 -9.90
CA LEU A 176 -15.00 -0.73 -10.06
C LEU A 176 -14.76 -1.65 -8.85
N PHE A 177 -13.51 -1.88 -8.47
CA PHE A 177 -13.11 -2.72 -7.34
C PHE A 177 -12.73 -1.90 -6.10
N THR A 178 -12.32 -0.65 -6.31
CA THR A 178 -11.88 0.27 -5.27
C THR A 178 -12.57 1.63 -5.39
N MET A 179 -12.19 2.61 -4.57
CA MET A 179 -12.64 3.99 -4.76
C MET A 179 -12.34 4.49 -6.18
N GLY A 180 -13.30 5.19 -6.77
CA GLY A 180 -13.03 6.10 -7.89
C GLY A 180 -12.51 7.45 -7.37
N PRO A 181 -12.16 8.39 -8.27
CA PRO A 181 -11.63 9.70 -7.88
C PRO A 181 -12.55 10.49 -6.94
N ARG A 182 -13.87 10.38 -7.09
CA ARG A 182 -14.85 11.08 -6.23
C ARG A 182 -14.85 10.54 -4.79
N GLU A 183 -14.84 9.23 -4.63
CA GLU A 183 -14.80 8.56 -3.33
C GLU A 183 -13.44 8.79 -2.67
N ALA A 184 -12.34 8.74 -3.42
CA ALA A 184 -11.00 9.09 -2.95
C ALA A 184 -10.93 10.56 -2.48
N ALA A 185 -11.58 11.51 -3.17
CA ALA A 185 -11.68 12.89 -2.70
C ALA A 185 -12.39 13.00 -1.35
N LYS A 186 -13.40 12.17 -1.08
CA LYS A 186 -14.03 12.10 0.24
C LYS A 186 -13.09 11.50 1.28
N ALA A 187 -12.34 10.45 0.94
CA ALA A 187 -11.32 9.85 1.80
C ALA A 187 -10.25 10.88 2.20
N ILE A 188 -9.76 11.69 1.26
CA ILE A 188 -8.79 12.77 1.52
C ILE A 188 -9.30 13.73 2.59
N ARG A 189 -10.56 14.17 2.49
CA ARG A 189 -11.17 15.07 3.47
C ARG A 189 -11.35 14.42 4.85
N LEU A 190 -11.66 13.12 4.91
CA LEU A 190 -11.78 12.38 6.17
C LEU A 190 -10.42 12.20 6.85
N LEU A 191 -9.39 11.86 6.07
CA LEU A 191 -8.02 11.67 6.56
C LEU A 191 -7.32 12.99 6.93
N ASN A 192 -7.80 14.12 6.40
CA ASN A 192 -7.19 15.44 6.55
C ASN A 192 -5.71 15.47 6.07
N VAL A 193 -5.42 14.76 4.98
CA VAL A 193 -4.08 14.67 4.38
C VAL A 193 -3.84 15.77 3.34
N ARG A 194 -2.58 16.20 3.21
CA ARG A 194 -2.17 17.23 2.22
C ARG A 194 -1.35 16.69 1.06
N HIS A 195 -0.79 15.49 1.17
CA HIS A 195 -0.07 14.86 0.06
C HIS A 195 -0.70 13.50 -0.24
N VAL A 196 -1.00 13.27 -1.52
CA VAL A 196 -1.64 12.03 -1.98
C VAL A 196 -0.88 11.49 -3.17
N ILE A 197 -0.55 10.19 -3.13
CA ILE A 197 -0.14 9.43 -4.31
C ILE A 197 -1.36 8.58 -4.72
N PRO A 198 -2.01 8.87 -5.86
CA PRO A 198 -3.03 7.99 -6.38
C PRO A 198 -2.41 6.65 -6.80
N MET A 199 -3.09 5.55 -6.51
CA MET A 199 -2.66 4.20 -6.86
C MET A 199 -3.83 3.38 -7.42
N HIS A 200 -3.60 2.10 -7.75
CA HIS A 200 -4.61 1.16 -8.24
C HIS A 200 -5.46 1.74 -9.39
N TYR A 201 -4.80 2.30 -10.41
CA TYR A 201 -5.47 2.84 -11.60
C TYR A 201 -4.65 2.60 -12.86
N GLY A 202 -5.31 2.50 -14.01
CA GLY A 202 -4.65 2.37 -15.31
C GLY A 202 -3.88 1.07 -15.56
N THR A 203 -3.79 0.17 -14.58
CA THR A 203 -3.15 -1.15 -14.75
C THR A 203 -3.93 -2.05 -15.70
N PHE A 204 -5.27 -1.99 -15.62
CA PHE A 204 -6.18 -2.70 -16.49
C PHE A 204 -7.19 -1.73 -17.11
N PRO A 205 -7.73 -2.02 -18.32
CA PRO A 205 -8.68 -1.12 -18.99
C PRO A 205 -9.94 -0.82 -18.18
N VAL A 206 -10.34 -1.72 -17.27
CA VAL A 206 -11.52 -1.57 -16.43
C VAL A 206 -11.32 -0.59 -15.26
N LEU A 207 -10.07 -0.23 -14.94
CA LEU A 207 -9.73 0.73 -13.89
C LEU A 207 -9.69 2.14 -14.49
N THR A 208 -10.86 2.79 -14.55
CA THR A 208 -11.09 3.97 -15.38
C THR A 208 -10.74 5.30 -14.71
N GLY A 209 -10.59 5.32 -13.39
CA GLY A 209 -10.31 6.57 -12.68
C GLY A 209 -8.91 7.12 -12.98
N THR A 210 -8.77 8.45 -12.91
CA THR A 210 -7.54 9.15 -13.31
C THR A 210 -7.12 10.22 -12.31
N PRO A 211 -5.81 10.51 -12.20
CA PRO A 211 -5.34 11.63 -11.38
C PRO A 211 -5.86 12.99 -11.84
N ALA A 212 -6.18 13.16 -13.13
CA ALA A 212 -6.78 14.39 -13.65
C ALA A 212 -8.18 14.59 -13.04
N THR A 213 -9.02 13.57 -13.10
CA THR A 213 -10.35 13.60 -12.46
C THR A 213 -10.24 13.82 -10.97
N LEU A 214 -9.27 13.20 -10.28
CA LEU A 214 -9.06 13.42 -8.85
C LEU A 214 -8.74 14.89 -8.55
N ARG A 215 -7.89 15.54 -9.35
CA ARG A 215 -7.59 16.97 -9.21
C ARG A 215 -8.85 17.81 -9.40
N ASP A 216 -9.67 17.50 -10.39
CA ASP A 216 -10.90 18.24 -10.66
C ASP A 216 -11.88 18.19 -9.49
N VAL A 217 -12.03 17.03 -8.82
CA VAL A 217 -12.96 16.86 -7.69
C VAL A 217 -12.38 17.25 -6.32
N THR A 218 -11.14 17.75 -6.29
CA THR A 218 -10.44 18.18 -5.06
C THR A 218 -9.97 19.64 -5.10
N GLN A 219 -10.45 20.43 -6.07
CA GLN A 219 -10.10 21.85 -6.19
C GLN A 219 -10.45 22.69 -4.94
N ASP A 220 -11.39 22.22 -4.12
CA ASP A 220 -11.77 22.83 -2.85
C ASP A 220 -10.79 22.58 -1.69
N ILE A 221 -9.86 21.63 -1.83
CA ILE A 221 -8.92 21.25 -0.77
C ILE A 221 -7.63 22.07 -0.90
N MET A 222 -7.60 23.22 -0.24
CA MET A 222 -6.45 24.13 -0.27
C MET A 222 -5.15 23.46 0.21
N GLY A 223 -4.08 23.60 -0.58
CA GLY A 223 -2.75 23.07 -0.24
C GLY A 223 -2.62 21.55 -0.42
N LEU A 224 -3.58 20.90 -1.07
CA LEU A 224 -3.46 19.49 -1.46
C LEU A 224 -2.50 19.35 -2.65
N GLU A 225 -1.53 18.45 -2.51
CA GLU A 225 -0.65 18.02 -3.57
C GLU A 225 -0.99 16.58 -4.01
N ILE A 226 -1.40 16.43 -5.27
CA ILE A 226 -1.62 15.13 -5.91
C ILE A 226 -0.38 14.77 -6.74
N HIS A 227 0.39 13.83 -6.19
CA HIS A 227 1.60 13.27 -6.77
C HIS A 227 1.25 12.15 -7.75
N ALA A 228 0.88 12.53 -8.98
CA ALA A 228 0.58 11.59 -10.06
C ALA A 228 1.86 10.99 -10.65
N LEU A 229 2.52 10.13 -9.87
CA LEU A 229 3.73 9.41 -10.28
C LEU A 229 3.42 8.48 -11.47
N LYS A 230 4.40 8.27 -12.34
CA LYS A 230 4.38 7.13 -13.27
C LYS A 230 4.98 5.90 -12.59
N PRO A 231 4.60 4.67 -12.98
CA PRO A 231 5.25 3.47 -12.47
C PRO A 231 6.78 3.54 -12.63
N GLY A 232 7.50 3.35 -11.53
CA GLY A 232 8.95 3.50 -11.42
C GLY A 232 9.44 4.85 -10.89
N GLU A 233 8.59 5.88 -10.88
CA GLU A 233 8.96 7.20 -10.36
C GLU A 233 8.99 7.23 -8.84
N THR A 234 9.93 8.01 -8.31
CA THR A 234 10.07 8.25 -6.88
C THR A 234 9.45 9.60 -6.54
N LEU A 235 8.67 9.65 -5.46
CA LEU A 235 8.18 10.88 -4.88
C LEU A 235 9.36 11.83 -4.62
N LYS A 236 9.33 12.98 -5.28
CA LYS A 236 10.28 14.06 -5.03
C LYS A 236 9.88 14.73 -3.72
N GLY A 237 10.85 15.05 -2.87
CA GLY A 237 10.57 15.93 -1.73
C GLY A 237 10.09 17.26 -2.29
N SER A 238 8.90 17.72 -1.91
CA SER A 238 8.54 19.13 -2.09
C SER A 238 9.55 19.97 -1.29
N ASP A 239 10.13 20.97 -1.96
CA ASP A 239 11.06 21.93 -1.39
C ASP A 239 10.36 22.81 -0.34
#